data_AF-A0A9E1ZGH3-F1
#
_entry.id   AF-A0A9E1ZGH3-F1
#
_cell.length_a   1.000
_cell.length_b   1.000
_cell.length_c   1.000
_cell.angle_alpha   90.00
_cell.angle_beta   90.00
_cell.angle_gamma   90.00
#
_symmetry.space_group_name_H-M   'P 1'
#
loop_
_entity.id
_entity.type
_entity.pdbx_description
1 polymer ?
#
loop_
_entity_poly.entity_id
_entity_poly.type
_entity_poly.pdbx_seq_one_letter_code
_entity_poly.pdbx_strand_id
1 'polypeptide(L)'
;MELRVAVVVVNEERMNEAYKNGVDLHRQTASLVLDKPIKDITKEDRQLAKAVNFGLLYGQSAKGLVGYAKKAYGVEMEYDRVRAIHGKFFSAYTGLRKWHERSREAVSKDVKSIRTVSGRVR
;
A
#
# COMPACT_ATOMS: atom_id res chain seq x y z
N MET A 1 -3.94 -0.65 -13.42
CA MET A 1 -4.75 -1.89 -13.45
C MET A 1 -4.49 -2.78 -12.23
N GLU A 2 -3.27 -2.83 -11.66
CA GLU A 2 -2.92 -3.84 -10.63
C GLU A 2 -3.48 -3.60 -9.22
N LEU A 3 -3.71 -2.34 -8.79
CA LEU A 3 -4.21 -2.06 -7.43
C LEU A 3 -5.62 -2.64 -7.17
N ARG A 4 -6.48 -2.70 -8.20
CA ARG A 4 -7.87 -3.14 -8.06
C ARG A 4 -8.00 -4.56 -7.53
N VAL A 5 -7.11 -5.46 -7.96
CA VAL A 5 -7.14 -6.88 -7.55
C VAL A 5 -6.82 -7.00 -6.05
N ALA A 6 -5.79 -6.29 -5.59
CA ALA A 6 -5.39 -6.37 -4.19
C ALA A 6 -6.42 -5.70 -3.27
N VAL A 7 -7.08 -4.62 -3.72
CA VAL A 7 -8.15 -3.97 -2.97
C VAL A 7 -9.36 -4.90 -2.78
N VAL A 8 -9.74 -5.65 -3.81
CA VAL A 8 -10.83 -6.64 -3.71
C VAL A 8 -10.48 -7.78 -2.76
N VAL A 9 -9.23 -8.27 -2.79
CA VAL A 9 -8.78 -9.36 -1.91
C VAL A 9 -8.69 -8.94 -0.44
N VAL A 10 -8.29 -7.70 -0.17
CA VAL A 10 -8.11 -7.18 1.19
C VAL A 10 -9.42 -6.70 1.81
N ASN A 11 -10.43 -6.41 0.98
CA ASN A 11 -11.69 -5.78 1.38
C ASN A 11 -11.47 -4.48 2.17
N GLU A 12 -10.57 -3.63 1.68
CA GLU A 12 -10.29 -2.33 2.30
C GLU A 12 -11.37 -1.31 1.91
N GLU A 13 -12.21 -0.96 2.88
CA GLU A 13 -13.41 -0.12 2.68
C GLU A 13 -13.09 1.23 2.03
N ARG A 14 -12.08 1.96 2.55
CA ARG A 14 -11.71 3.28 2.01
C ARG A 14 -11.23 3.23 0.56
N MET A 15 -10.51 2.16 0.21
CA MET A 15 -10.04 1.99 -1.17
C MET A 15 -11.18 1.57 -2.10
N ASN A 16 -12.09 0.73 -1.61
CA ASN A 16 -13.31 0.34 -2.33
C ASN A 16 -14.20 1.55 -2.62
N GLU A 17 -14.43 2.41 -1.62
CA GLU A 17 -15.18 3.66 -1.77
C GLU A 17 -14.54 4.59 -2.78
N ALA A 18 -13.22 4.76 -2.72
CA ALA A 18 -12.51 5.60 -3.68
C ALA A 18 -12.68 5.08 -5.12
N TYR A 19 -12.61 3.77 -5.33
CA TYR A 19 -12.89 3.20 -6.65
C TYR A 19 -14.34 3.38 -7.09
N LYS A 20 -15.31 3.15 -6.20
CA LYS A 20 -16.75 3.33 -6.50
C LYS A 20 -17.07 4.77 -6.88
N ASN A 21 -16.45 5.73 -6.21
CA ASN A 21 -16.66 7.17 -6.41
C ASN A 21 -15.76 7.75 -7.53
N GLY A 22 -14.98 6.93 -8.24
CA GLY A 22 -14.08 7.40 -9.29
C GLY A 22 -12.92 8.28 -8.79
N VAL A 23 -12.61 8.24 -7.50
CA VAL A 23 -11.52 9.00 -6.87
C VAL A 23 -10.17 8.37 -7.24
N ASP A 24 -9.19 9.20 -7.58
CA ASP A 24 -7.82 8.73 -7.80
C ASP A 24 -7.23 8.24 -6.47
N LEU A 25 -7.13 6.91 -6.33
CA LEU A 25 -6.60 6.26 -5.14
C LEU A 25 -5.17 6.72 -4.78
N HIS A 26 -4.34 7.08 -5.76
CA HIS A 26 -3.00 7.60 -5.47
C HIS A 26 -3.08 8.98 -4.84
N ARG A 27 -3.99 9.84 -5.32
CA ARG A 27 -4.21 11.16 -4.70
C ARG A 27 -4.84 11.03 -3.32
N GLN A 28 -5.76 10.09 -3.12
CA GLN A 28 -6.32 9.81 -1.80
C GLN A 28 -5.23 9.33 -0.83
N THR A 29 -4.39 8.37 -1.23
CA THR A 29 -3.26 7.94 -0.40
C THR A 29 -2.31 9.11 -0.12
N ALA A 30 -1.97 9.92 -1.12
CA ALA A 30 -1.11 11.09 -0.93
C ALA A 30 -1.69 12.05 0.12
N SER A 31 -2.99 12.33 0.03
CA SER A 31 -3.73 13.16 0.99
C SER A 31 -3.64 12.61 2.41
N LEU A 32 -3.83 11.30 2.58
CA LEU A 32 -3.81 10.64 3.88
C LEU A 32 -2.41 10.54 4.50
N VAL A 33 -1.37 10.31 3.70
CA VAL A 33 0.00 10.12 4.25
C VAL A 33 0.77 11.43 4.40
N LEU A 34 0.39 12.47 3.64
CA LEU A 34 1.01 13.80 3.69
C LEU A 34 0.19 14.81 4.49
N ASP A 35 -1.00 14.44 4.98
CA ASP A 35 -1.97 15.34 5.63
C ASP A 35 -2.27 16.61 4.81
N LYS A 36 -2.43 16.43 3.49
CA LYS A 36 -2.78 17.51 2.57
C LYS A 36 -4.19 17.29 2.03
N PRO A 37 -5.00 18.34 1.82
CA PRO A 37 -6.27 18.19 1.09
C PRO A 37 -6.04 17.61 -0.31
N ILE A 38 -6.96 16.75 -0.80
CA ILE A 38 -6.84 16.11 -2.14
C ILE A 38 -6.62 17.13 -3.26
N LYS A 39 -7.22 18.32 -3.14
CA LYS A 39 -7.07 19.43 -4.10
C LYS A 39 -5.64 19.99 -4.18
N ASP A 40 -4.87 19.85 -3.12
CA ASP A 40 -3.51 20.40 -3.00
C ASP A 40 -2.45 19.34 -3.32
N ILE A 41 -2.87 18.14 -3.75
CA ILE A 41 -1.98 17.05 -4.13
C ILE A 41 -1.39 17.31 -5.51
N THR A 42 -0.07 17.49 -5.53
CA THR A 42 0.70 17.69 -6.75
C THR A 42 0.92 16.38 -7.50
N LYS A 43 1.52 16.47 -8.70
CA LYS A 43 1.90 15.27 -9.48
C LYS A 43 2.99 14.47 -8.77
N GLU A 44 3.90 15.15 -8.08
CA GLU A 44 5.00 14.58 -7.32
C GLU A 44 4.47 13.84 -6.09
N ASP A 45 3.53 14.45 -5.36
CA ASP A 45 2.85 13.81 -4.23
C ASP A 45 2.11 12.54 -4.67
N ARG A 46 1.45 12.60 -5.83
CA ARG A 46 0.79 11.43 -6.46
C ARG A 46 1.79 10.33 -6.84
N GLN A 47 2.96 10.69 -7.38
CA GLN A 47 4.02 9.75 -7.75
C GLN A 47 4.61 9.07 -6.50
N LEU A 48 4.84 9.83 -5.43
CA LEU A 48 5.23 9.29 -4.13
C LEU A 48 4.18 8.29 -3.61
N ALA A 49 2.91 8.66 -3.64
CA ALA A 49 1.83 7.78 -3.20
C ALA A 49 1.67 6.53 -4.09
N LYS A 50 2.09 6.59 -5.36
CA LYS A 50 2.20 5.41 -6.22
C LYS A 50 3.26 4.44 -5.69
N ALA A 51 4.45 4.94 -5.34
CA ALA A 51 5.49 4.12 -4.72
C ALA A 51 5.04 3.52 -3.38
N VAL A 52 4.38 4.32 -2.54
CA VAL A 52 3.82 3.88 -1.25
C VAL A 52 2.77 2.80 -1.44
N ASN A 53 1.76 3.03 -2.31
CA ASN A 53 0.71 2.06 -2.58
C ASN A 53 1.30 0.74 -3.02
N PHE A 54 2.17 0.70 -4.03
CA PHE A 54 2.71 -0.56 -4.53
C PHE A 54 3.71 -1.20 -3.57
N GLY A 55 4.60 -0.42 -2.94
CA GLY A 55 5.58 -0.96 -2.02
C GLY A 55 4.92 -1.57 -0.78
N LEU A 56 4.05 -0.82 -0.12
CA LEU A 56 3.41 -1.27 1.12
C LEU A 56 2.33 -2.32 0.86
N LEU A 57 1.59 -2.26 -0.25
CA LEU A 57 0.64 -3.31 -0.58
C LEU A 57 1.32 -4.68 -0.69
N TYR A 58 2.51 -4.74 -1.29
CA TYR A 58 3.28 -5.97 -1.44
C TYR A 58 4.26 -6.25 -0.28
N GLY A 59 4.05 -5.64 0.88
CA GLY A 59 4.75 -6.04 2.11
C GLY A 59 6.16 -5.48 2.29
N GLN A 60 6.54 -4.44 1.57
CA GLN A 60 7.83 -3.77 1.83
C GLN A 60 7.84 -3.17 3.24
N SER A 61 8.95 -3.38 3.96
CA SER A 61 9.24 -2.64 5.19
C SER A 61 9.52 -1.17 4.88
N ALA A 62 9.52 -0.27 5.88
CA ALA A 62 9.89 1.13 5.68
C ALA A 62 11.27 1.27 5.00
N LYS A 63 12.26 0.46 5.41
CA LYS A 63 13.60 0.43 4.80
C LYS A 63 13.55 -0.06 3.34
N GLY A 64 12.79 -1.12 3.07
CA GLY A 64 12.60 -1.63 1.71
C GLY A 64 11.90 -0.62 0.79
N LEU A 65 10.93 0.13 1.34
CA LEU A 65 10.20 1.16 0.62
C LEU A 65 11.10 2.31 0.16
N VAL A 66 12.08 2.75 0.96
CA VAL A 66 13.05 3.77 0.54
C VAL A 66 13.76 3.35 -0.74
N GLY A 67 14.32 2.13 -0.76
CA GLY A 67 15.05 1.61 -1.92
C GLY A 67 14.13 1.39 -3.13
N TYR A 68 12.92 0.88 -2.89
CA TYR A 68 11.93 0.65 -3.93
C TYR A 68 11.45 1.95 -4.57
N ALA A 69 11.12 2.97 -3.77
CA ALA A 69 10.65 4.26 -4.25
C ALA A 69 11.70 4.93 -5.16
N LYS A 70 12.98 4.88 -4.78
CA LYS A 70 14.08 5.39 -5.59
C LYS A 70 14.23 4.62 -6.90
N LYS A 71 14.29 3.29 -6.84
CA LYS A 71 14.54 2.44 -8.02
C LYS A 71 13.38 2.40 -9.02
N ALA A 72 12.15 2.27 -8.54
CA ALA A 72 10.99 2.04 -9.39
C ALA A 72 10.28 3.34 -9.81
N TYR A 73 10.41 4.42 -9.02
CA TYR A 73 9.67 5.66 -9.24
C TYR A 73 10.54 6.92 -9.29
N GLY A 74 11.86 6.81 -9.03
CA GLY A 74 12.75 7.97 -8.95
C GLY A 74 12.47 8.87 -7.75
N VAL A 75 11.76 8.36 -6.73
CA VAL A 75 11.35 9.15 -5.56
C VAL A 75 12.33 8.91 -4.43
N GLU A 76 13.07 9.93 -4.06
CA GLU A 76 13.96 9.91 -2.90
C GLU A 76 13.22 10.38 -1.66
N MET A 77 13.30 9.58 -0.59
CA MET A 77 12.67 9.89 0.70
C MET A 77 13.65 9.54 1.81
N GLU A 78 13.73 10.43 2.79
CA GLU A 78 14.47 10.20 4.04
C GLU A 78 13.74 9.12 4.87
N TYR A 79 14.51 8.28 5.58
CA TYR A 79 13.99 7.09 6.25
C TYR A 79 12.96 7.41 7.35
N ASP A 80 13.19 8.42 8.17
CA ASP A 80 12.24 8.84 9.21
C ASP A 80 10.93 9.33 8.59
N ARG A 81 11.01 10.06 7.47
CA ARG A 81 9.81 10.42 6.69
C ARG A 81 9.07 9.19 6.18
N VAL A 82 9.77 8.18 5.67
CA VAL A 82 9.14 6.92 5.21
C VAL A 82 8.51 6.16 6.36
N ARG A 83 9.14 6.15 7.54
CA ARG A 83 8.58 5.52 8.74
C ARG A 83 7.26 6.18 9.16
N ALA A 84 7.19 7.51 9.12
CA ALA A 84 5.95 8.24 9.39
C ALA A 84 4.86 7.92 8.36
N ILE A 85 5.21 7.93 7.06
CA ILE A 85 4.30 7.56 5.96
C ILE A 85 3.79 6.13 6.12
N HIS A 86 4.66 5.19 6.46
CA HIS A 86 4.30 3.79 6.69
C HIS A 86 3.28 3.67 7.83
N GLY A 87 3.50 4.38 8.94
CA GLY A 87 2.55 4.43 10.05
C GLY A 87 1.18 4.97 9.62
N LYS A 88 1.15 6.14 8.98
CA LYS A 88 -0.10 6.76 8.51
C LYS A 88 -0.85 5.88 7.51
N PHE A 89 -0.13 5.22 6.61
CA PHE A 89 -0.72 4.32 5.61
C PHE A 89 -1.50 3.18 6.26
N PHE A 90 -0.89 2.45 7.20
CA PHE A 90 -1.56 1.31 7.86
C PHE A 90 -2.59 1.74 8.92
N SER A 91 -2.48 2.97 9.44
CA SER A 91 -3.54 3.57 10.25
C SER A 91 -4.76 3.96 9.41
N ALA A 92 -4.54 4.46 8.18
CA ALA A 92 -5.61 4.83 7.26
C ALA A 92 -6.27 3.60 6.62
N TYR A 93 -5.50 2.56 6.33
CA TYR A 93 -5.97 1.33 5.67
C TYR A 93 -5.85 0.12 6.61
N THR A 94 -6.81 0.02 7.53
CA THR A 94 -6.76 -0.97 8.62
C THR A 94 -6.98 -2.41 8.15
N GLY A 95 -7.73 -2.62 7.07
CA GLY A 95 -7.91 -3.92 6.43
C GLY A 95 -6.61 -4.44 5.85
N LEU A 96 -5.80 -3.58 5.23
CA LEU A 96 -4.45 -3.92 4.76
C LEU A 96 -3.54 -4.35 5.91
N ARG A 97 -3.58 -3.62 7.03
CA ARG A 97 -2.81 -3.98 8.23
C ARG A 97 -3.19 -5.37 8.74
N LYS A 98 -4.49 -5.63 8.92
CA LYS A 98 -5.00 -6.93 9.37
C LYS A 98 -4.65 -8.05 8.39
N TRP A 99 -4.69 -7.79 7.09
CA TRP A 99 -4.30 -8.77 6.07
C TRP A 99 -2.82 -9.12 6.15
N HIS A 100 -1.94 -8.13 6.37
CA HIS A 100 -0.51 -8.37 6.58
C HIS A 100 -0.22 -9.16 7.87
N GLU A 101 -0.90 -8.82 8.97
CA GLU A 101 -0.77 -9.53 10.25
C GLU A 101 -1.15 -11.01 10.09
N ARG A 102 -2.33 -11.30 9.50
CA ARG A 102 -2.77 -12.67 9.19
C ARG A 102 -1.80 -13.41 8.27
N SER A 103 -1.27 -12.73 7.25
CA SER A 103 -0.32 -13.34 6.31
C SER A 103 0.99 -13.74 6.99
N ARG A 104 1.48 -12.92 7.93
CA ARG A 104 2.68 -13.26 8.72
C ARG A 104 2.43 -14.42 9.68
N GLU A 105 1.29 -14.42 10.35
CA GLU A 105 0.90 -15.51 11.27
C GLU A 105 0.78 -16.84 10.52
N ALA A 106 0.17 -16.84 9.33
CA ALA A 106 0.07 -18.02 8.48
C ALA A 106 1.46 -18.56 8.10
N VAL A 107 2.40 -17.70 7.69
CA VAL A 107 3.76 -18.14 7.35
C VAL A 107 4.52 -18.68 8.56
N SER A 108 4.31 -18.11 9.77
CA SER A 108 4.95 -18.62 11.00
C SER A 108 4.38 -19.96 11.48
N LYS A 109 3.14 -20.28 11.09
CA LYS A 109 2.44 -21.52 11.43
C LYS A 109 2.36 -22.41 10.19
N ASP A 110 3.44 -23.12 9.89
CA ASP A 110 3.41 -24.36 9.09
C ASP A 110 2.83 -24.26 7.66
N VAL A 111 3.00 -23.13 6.97
CA VAL A 111 2.61 -23.05 5.54
C VAL A 111 3.73 -23.62 4.67
N LYS A 112 3.67 -24.93 4.42
CA LYS A 112 4.47 -25.63 3.39
C LYS A 112 4.01 -25.34 1.95
N SER A 113 2.93 -24.59 1.75
CA SER A 113 2.54 -24.12 0.42
C SER A 113 1.53 -22.99 0.42
N ILE A 114 1.73 -21.98 -0.44
CA ILE A 114 0.80 -20.89 -0.71
C ILE A 114 -0.12 -21.30 -1.86
N ARG A 115 -1.44 -21.29 -1.63
CA ARG A 115 -2.45 -21.60 -2.66
C ARG A 115 -3.00 -20.30 -3.24
N THR A 116 -2.80 -20.09 -4.53
CA THR A 116 -3.44 -18.98 -5.27
C THR A 116 -4.91 -19.28 -5.54
N VAL A 117 -5.72 -18.25 -5.82
CA VAL A 117 -7.16 -18.38 -6.11
C VAL A 117 -7.44 -19.30 -7.31
N SER A 118 -6.48 -19.46 -8.25
CA SER A 118 -6.57 -20.40 -9.38
C SER A 118 -6.09 -21.83 -9.06
N GLY A 119 -5.83 -22.16 -7.79
CA GLY A 119 -5.48 -23.50 -7.37
C GLY A 119 -4.01 -23.89 -7.53
N ARG A 120 -3.13 -22.98 -7.99
CA ARG A 120 -1.69 -23.28 -8.12
C ARG A 120 -1.00 -23.18 -6.75
N VAL A 121 -0.32 -24.27 -6.38
CA VAL A 121 0.45 -24.48 -5.15
C VAL A 121 1.92 -24.14 -5.42
N ARG A 122 2.56 -23.32 -4.57
CA ARG A 122 4.02 -23.14 -4.50
C ARG A 122 4.50 -23.25 -3.07
#